data_AF-A0A959GS18-F1
#
_entry.id   AF-A0A959GS18-F1
#
_cell.length_a   1.000
_cell.length_b   1.000
_cell.length_c   1.000
_cell.angle_alpha   90.00
_cell.angle_beta   90.00
_cell.angle_gamma   90.00
#
_symmetry.space_group_name_H-M   'P 1'
#
loop_
_entity.id
_entity.type
_entity.pdbx_description
1 polymer ?
#
loop_
_entity_poly.entity_id
_entity_poly.type
_entity_poly.pdbx_seq_one_letter_code
_entity_poly.pdbx_strand_id
1 'polypeptide(L)'
;MKSPDIFLFLLLIFLTPGNGGAQPESGRLSLPQLVSQAQGQSIAARQAKTTMDTRYWEWRAFQSALRPQLLLLGNLPDFTR
;
A
#
# COMPACT_ATOMS: atom_id res chain seq x y z
N MET A 1 -34.43 -41.67 17.89
CA MET A 1 -34.11 -40.87 16.69
C MET A 1 -34.82 -41.53 15.54
N LYS A 2 -35.87 -40.88 15.03
CA LYS A 2 -36.91 -41.50 14.21
C LYS A 2 -36.42 -41.51 12.76
N SER A 3 -36.57 -42.65 12.08
CA SER A 3 -36.22 -42.86 10.67
C SER A 3 -36.71 -41.80 9.66
N PRO A 4 -37.81 -41.05 9.85
CA PRO A 4 -38.20 -39.98 8.91
C PRO A 4 -37.30 -38.73 8.94
N ASP A 5 -36.60 -38.45 10.04
CA ASP A 5 -35.81 -37.23 10.21
C ASP A 5 -34.57 -37.22 9.28
N ILE A 6 -34.02 -38.40 9.00
CA ILE A 6 -32.87 -38.62 8.12
C ILE A 6 -33.22 -38.35 6.66
N PHE A 7 -34.42 -38.74 6.21
CA PHE A 7 -34.87 -38.50 4.84
C PHE A 7 -35.06 -37.01 4.55
N LEU A 8 -35.55 -36.25 5.52
CA LEU A 8 -35.73 -34.81 5.40
C LEU A 8 -34.39 -34.07 5.34
N PHE A 9 -33.39 -34.55 6.09
CA PHE A 9 -32.02 -34.04 6.04
C PHE A 9 -31.35 -34.33 4.68
N LEU A 10 -31.61 -35.50 4.09
CA LEU A 10 -31.06 -35.91 2.80
C LEU A 10 -31.70 -35.15 1.63
N LEU A 11 -33.00 -34.83 1.73
CA LEU A 11 -33.72 -33.97 0.78
C LEU A 11 -33.19 -32.52 0.79
N LEU A 12 -32.83 -32.00 1.98
CA LEU A 12 -32.33 -30.63 2.15
C LEU A 12 -30.97 -30.42 1.43
N ILE A 13 -30.10 -31.44 1.44
CA ILE A 13 -28.80 -31.42 0.76
C ILE A 13 -28.97 -31.44 -0.77
N PHE A 14 -30.01 -32.10 -1.28
CA PHE A 14 -30.27 -32.19 -2.71
C PHE A 14 -30.88 -30.90 -3.30
N LEU A 15 -31.55 -30.08 -2.47
CA LEU A 15 -32.25 -28.88 -2.92
C LEU A 15 -31.40 -27.60 -2.88
N THR A 16 -30.22 -27.63 -2.25
CA THR A 16 -29.29 -26.51 -2.33
C THR A 16 -28.77 -26.41 -3.77
N PRO A 17 -29.04 -25.31 -4.50
CA PRO A 17 -28.38 -25.08 -5.77
C PRO A 17 -26.89 -25.04 -5.48
N GLY A 18 -26.15 -26.01 -6.01
CA GLY A 18 -24.72 -25.97 -6.04
C GLY A 18 -24.34 -24.69 -6.77
N ASN A 19 -24.00 -23.65 -6.02
CA ASN A 19 -23.29 -22.51 -6.55
C ASN A 19 -21.94 -23.08 -6.98
N GLY A 20 -21.90 -23.65 -8.18
CA GLY A 20 -20.69 -23.84 -8.95
C GLY A 20 -20.17 -22.45 -9.17
N GLY A 21 -19.42 -21.95 -8.18
CA GLY A 21 -18.73 -20.68 -8.26
C GLY A 21 -17.95 -20.75 -9.54
N ALA A 22 -18.37 -19.96 -10.53
CA ALA A 22 -17.57 -19.69 -11.70
C ALA A 22 -16.20 -19.31 -11.15
N GLN A 23 -15.23 -20.21 -11.26
CA GLN A 23 -13.85 -19.87 -10.98
C GLN A 23 -13.59 -18.65 -11.84
N PRO A 24 -13.24 -17.48 -11.27
CA PRO A 24 -12.87 -16.35 -12.09
C PRO A 24 -11.75 -16.90 -12.96
N GLU A 25 -12.03 -16.98 -14.26
CA GLU A 25 -11.11 -17.44 -15.28
C GLU A 25 -9.79 -16.77 -14.93
N SER A 26 -8.83 -17.56 -14.42
CA SER A 26 -7.56 -17.03 -13.92
C SER A 26 -6.97 -16.27 -15.07
N GLY A 27 -7.22 -14.96 -15.07
CA GLY A 27 -7.06 -14.12 -16.23
C GLY A 27 -5.64 -14.35 -16.67
N ARG A 28 -5.49 -14.85 -17.89
CA ARG A 28 -4.19 -14.96 -18.54
C ARG A 28 -3.69 -13.52 -18.62
N LEU A 29 -3.05 -13.04 -17.55
CA LEU A 29 -2.38 -11.77 -17.49
C LEU A 29 -1.41 -11.84 -18.65
N SER A 30 -1.71 -11.09 -19.70
CA SER A 30 -0.83 -11.05 -20.86
C SER A 30 0.54 -10.63 -20.36
N LEU A 31 1.61 -11.26 -20.87
CA LEU A 31 2.98 -10.91 -20.52
C LEU A 31 3.23 -9.40 -20.40
N PRO A 32 2.72 -8.52 -21.29
CA PRO A 32 2.88 -7.07 -21.12
C PRO A 32 2.17 -6.50 -19.88
N GLN A 33 0.99 -7.00 -19.53
CA GLN A 33 0.27 -6.57 -18.33
C GLN A 33 1.03 -6.96 -17.05
N LEU A 34 1.59 -8.17 -17.00
CA LEU A 34 2.40 -8.63 -15.87
C LEU A 34 3.68 -7.81 -15.73
N VAL A 35 4.36 -7.50 -16.85
CA VAL A 35 5.57 -6.66 -16.85
C VAL A 35 5.25 -5.25 -16.37
N SER A 36 4.15 -4.64 -16.81
CA SER A 36 3.75 -3.30 -16.36
C SER A 36 3.44 -3.27 -14.86
N GLN A 37 2.76 -4.30 -14.34
CA GLN A 37 2.45 -4.42 -12.92
C GLN A 37 3.72 -4.69 -12.10
N ALA A 38 4.62 -5.55 -12.59
CA ALA A 38 5.89 -5.83 -11.94
C ALA A 38 6.81 -4.61 -11.91
N GLN A 39 6.85 -3.80 -12.97
CA GLN A 39 7.61 -2.54 -13.00
C GLN A 39 7.06 -1.54 -11.96
N GLY A 40 5.73 -1.37 -11.89
CA GLY A 40 5.10 -0.47 -10.92
C GLY A 40 5.23 -0.93 -9.46
N GLN A 41 5.33 -2.23 -9.23
CA GLN A 41 5.46 -2.81 -7.88
C GLN A 41 6.91 -3.17 -7.51
N SER A 42 7.87 -2.99 -8.41
CA SER A 42 9.27 -3.34 -8.16
C SER A 42 9.84 -2.54 -6.99
N ILE A 43 10.45 -3.24 -6.04
CA ILE A 43 11.17 -2.66 -4.91
C ILE A 43 12.27 -1.72 -5.42
N ALA A 44 12.92 -2.05 -6.55
CA ALA A 44 13.95 -1.22 -7.16
C ALA A 44 13.40 0.14 -7.63
N ALA A 45 12.20 0.17 -8.21
CA ALA A 45 11.57 1.42 -8.65
C ALA A 45 11.24 2.33 -7.45
N ARG A 46 10.75 1.74 -6.35
CA ARG A 46 10.49 2.47 -5.10
C ARG A 46 11.79 3.00 -4.49
N GLN A 47 12.84 2.18 -4.45
CA GLN A 47 14.16 2.57 -3.96
C GLN A 47 14.74 3.73 -4.77
N ALA A 48 14.63 3.68 -6.10
CA ALA A 48 15.12 4.71 -7.00
C ALA A 48 14.38 6.04 -6.80
N LYS A 49 13.05 6.00 -6.63
CA LYS A 49 12.25 7.19 -6.33
C LYS A 49 12.66 7.82 -5.00
N THR A 50 12.74 7.02 -3.93
CA THR A 50 13.21 7.51 -2.63
C THR A 50 14.62 8.10 -2.72
N THR A 51 15.52 7.44 -3.46
CA THR A 51 16.88 7.94 -3.66
C THR A 51 16.88 9.29 -4.37
N MET A 52 16.06 9.46 -5.41
CA MET A 52 15.92 10.72 -6.13
C MET A 52 15.41 11.83 -5.21
N ASP A 53 14.36 11.57 -4.43
CA ASP A 53 13.79 12.52 -3.49
C ASP A 53 14.83 12.93 -2.44
N THR A 54 15.55 11.96 -1.85
CA THR A 54 16.62 12.23 -0.88
C THR A 54 17.72 13.09 -1.48
N ARG A 55 18.24 12.73 -2.67
CA ARG A 55 19.29 13.49 -3.35
C ARG A 55 18.85 14.91 -3.69
N TYR A 56 17.60 15.09 -4.10
CA TYR A 56 17.03 16.40 -4.36
C TYR A 56 17.04 17.28 -3.11
N TRP A 57 16.60 16.73 -1.97
CA TRP A 57 16.61 17.46 -0.69
C TRP A 57 18.02 17.72 -0.16
N GLU A 58 18.96 16.78 -0.33
CA GLU A 58 20.38 16.98 0.00
C GLU A 58 20.97 18.18 -0.77
N TRP A 59 20.71 18.26 -2.08
CA TRP A 59 21.16 19.38 -2.90
C TRP A 59 20.56 20.72 -2.41
N ARG A 60 19.27 20.75 -2.10
CA ARG A 60 18.59 21.94 -1.56
C ARG A 60 19.14 22.36 -0.19
N ALA A 61 19.47 21.40 0.67
CA ALA A 61 20.08 21.67 1.97
C ALA A 61 21.48 22.26 1.81
N PHE A 62 22.30 21.69 0.91
CA PHE A 62 23.63 22.24 0.58
C PHE A 62 23.53 23.68 0.07
N GLN A 63 22.59 23.96 -0.84
CA GLN A 63 22.36 25.32 -1.34
C GLN A 63 21.90 26.29 -0.23
N SER A 64 21.14 25.81 0.75
CA SER A 64 20.70 26.61 1.89
C SER A 64 21.84 26.93 2.85
N ALA A 65 22.78 26.00 3.06
CA ALA A 65 23.94 26.20 3.90
C ALA A 65 24.90 27.28 3.37
N LEU A 66 24.94 27.48 2.05
CA LEU A 66 25.73 28.53 1.41
C LEU A 66 25.11 29.94 1.54
N ARG A 67 23.86 30.03 2.01
CA ARG A 67 23.17 31.31 2.17
C ARG A 67 23.36 31.86 3.58
N PRO A 68 23.48 33.19 3.74
CA PRO A 68 23.55 33.79 5.07
C PRO A 68 22.27 33.48 5.84
N GLN A 69 22.44 32.96 7.05
CA GLN A 69 21.33 32.60 7.93
C GLN A 69 20.94 33.82 8.77
N LEU A 70 19.65 34.18 8.77
CA LEU A 70 19.13 35.24 9.63
C LEU A 70 18.69 34.61 10.95
N LEU A 71 19.48 34.81 12.01
CA LEU A 71 19.13 34.39 13.36
C LEU A 71 18.52 35.58 14.11
N LEU A 72 17.29 35.41 14.59
CA LEU A 72 16.66 36.39 15.47
C LEU A 72 17.00 36.03 16.92
N LEU A 73 17.87 36.82 17.55
CA LEU A 73 18.20 36.69 18.97
C LEU A 73 17.32 37.66 19.77
N GLY A 74 16.53 37.12 20.70
CA GLY A 74 15.76 37.91 21.66
C GLY A 74 16.47 37.92 23.01
N ASN A 75 16.84 39.09 23.50
CA ASN A 75 17.30 39.27 24.88
C ASN A 75 16.12 39.75 25.72
N LEU A 76 15.67 38.95 26.68
CA LEU A 76 14.63 39.38 27.62
C LEU A 76 15.30 40.13 28.77
N PRO A 77 14.94 41.39 29.04
CA PRO A 77 15.45 42.09 30.20
C PRO A 77 14.88 41.46 31.48
N ASP A 78 15.77 41.14 32.40
CA ASP A 78 15.42 40.63 33.72
C ASP A 78 14.88 41.81 34.56
N PHE A 79 13.57 41.83 34.81
CA PHE A 79 12.97 42.83 35.68
C PHE A 79 13.28 42.46 37.14
N THR A 80 14.39 42.97 37.66
CA THR A 80 14.69 42.90 39.10
C THR A 80 13.68 43.76 39.87
N ARG A 81 13.08 43.17 40.91
CA ARG A 81 12.07 43.77 41.81
C ARG A 81 12.70 44.65 42.89
#